data_AF-A0A3D4BA30-F1
#
_entry.id   AF-A0A3D4BA30-F1
#
_cell.length_a   1.000
_cell.length_b   1.000
_cell.length_c   1.000
_cell.angle_alpha   90.00
_cell.angle_beta   90.00
_cell.angle_gamma   90.00
#
_symmetry.space_group_name_H-M   'P 1'
#
loop_
_entity.id
_entity.type
_entity.pdbx_description
1 polymer ?
#
loop_
_entity_poly.entity_id
_entity_poly.type
_entity_poly.pdbx_seq_one_letter_code
_entity_poly.pdbx_strand_id
1 'polypeptide(L)'
;VVVAVVGGGGAPGGNNLHDVIGPLGYIQFGTGNLTPPEEEGSHQYCCFTDREGEQSLITSDAGKDMYTYQAAHFLACIRGEETCLSPGTEAVKAIAVADAILQAGPEGRGGDLVIW
;
A
#
# COMPACT_ATOMS: atom_id res chain seq x y z
N VAL A 1 -7.86 8.96 -3.29
CA VAL A 1 -7.59 7.72 -2.53
C VAL A 1 -8.06 7.97 -1.11
N VAL A 2 -9.10 7.27 -0.65
CA VAL A 2 -9.62 7.40 0.72
C VAL A 2 -9.11 6.20 1.51
N VAL A 3 -8.37 6.45 2.59
CA VAL A 3 -7.94 5.43 3.55
C VAL A 3 -8.74 5.68 4.83
N ALA A 4 -9.65 4.77 5.17
CA ALA A 4 -10.36 4.79 6.45
C ALA A 4 -9.75 3.74 7.37
N VAL A 5 -9.34 4.16 8.58
CA VAL A 5 -8.87 3.27 9.65
C VAL A 5 -9.95 3.24 10.74
N VAL A 6 -10.41 2.05 11.11
CA VAL A 6 -11.12 1.80 12.37
C VAL A 6 -10.44 0.60 13.03
N GLY A 7 -9.90 0.81 14.23
CA GLY A 7 -9.15 -0.19 14.99
C GLY A 7 -9.95 -0.83 16.13
N GLY A 8 -9.48 -1.99 16.59
CA GLY A 8 -9.75 -2.52 17.93
C GLY A 8 -9.84 -4.04 18.03
N GLY A 9 -8.84 -4.67 18.67
CA GLY A 9 -8.97 -5.97 19.35
C GLY A 9 -8.43 -7.20 18.61
N GLY A 10 -7.23 -7.66 19.00
CA GLY A 10 -6.73 -9.02 18.78
C GLY A 10 -6.38 -9.39 17.33
N ALA A 11 -5.36 -8.74 16.76
CA ALA A 11 -4.86 -8.88 15.38
C ALA A 11 -5.36 -10.11 14.59
N PRO A 12 -6.57 -10.04 13.99
CA PRO A 12 -6.86 -10.80 12.80
C PRO A 12 -6.10 -10.08 11.68
N GLY A 13 -5.41 -10.80 10.80
CA GLY A 13 -4.75 -10.19 9.63
C GLY A 13 -5.72 -9.21 8.97
N GLY A 14 -5.31 -7.95 8.85
CA GLY A 14 -6.15 -6.87 8.37
C GLY A 14 -6.44 -7.03 6.89
N ASN A 15 -7.32 -7.97 6.53
CA ASN A 15 -7.73 -8.30 5.17
C ASN A 15 -8.71 -7.26 4.57
N ASN A 16 -8.80 -6.06 5.16
CA ASN A 16 -9.75 -5.00 4.78
C ASN A 16 -9.09 -3.84 4.03
N LEU A 17 -7.79 -3.95 3.70
CA LEU A 17 -7.09 -2.94 2.92
C LEU A 17 -7.16 -3.31 1.43
N HIS A 18 -7.66 -2.37 0.63
CA HIS A 18 -7.58 -2.40 -0.83
C HIS A 18 -6.43 -1.48 -1.24
N ASP A 19 -5.31 -2.06 -1.65
CA ASP A 19 -4.11 -1.30 -2.00
C ASP A 19 -4.24 -0.62 -3.36
N VAL A 20 -4.88 -1.30 -4.33
CA VAL A 20 -5.19 -0.76 -5.66
C VAL A 20 -6.63 -1.09 -6.01
N ILE A 21 -7.44 -0.10 -6.36
CA ILE A 21 -8.83 -0.29 -6.79
C ILE A 21 -8.95 0.17 -8.25
N GLY A 22 -9.56 -0.66 -9.09
CA GLY A 22 -9.78 -0.36 -10.49
C GLY A 22 -11.14 -0.84 -11.00
N PRO A 23 -11.48 -0.55 -12.26
CA PRO A 23 -12.73 -0.97 -12.87
C PRO A 23 -12.79 -2.48 -13.14
N LEU A 24 -11.82 -3.29 -12.74
CA LEU A 24 -11.90 -4.76 -12.89
C LEU A 24 -11.94 -5.48 -11.54
N GLY A 25 -11.80 -4.75 -10.43
CA GLY A 25 -11.64 -5.33 -9.10
C GLY A 25 -10.62 -4.54 -8.29
N TYR A 26 -9.99 -5.21 -7.34
CA TYR A 26 -8.94 -4.61 -6.51
C TYR A 26 -7.81 -5.60 -6.22
N ILE A 27 -6.65 -5.05 -5.88
CA ILE A 27 -5.48 -5.80 -5.41
C ILE A 27 -5.31 -5.51 -3.92
N GLN A 28 -4.99 -6.56 -3.17
CA GLN A 28 -4.50 -6.51 -1.80
C GLN A 28 -3.06 -7.04 -1.78
N PHE A 29 -2.13 -6.31 -1.18
CA PHE A 29 -0.77 -6.79 -0.96
C PHE A 29 -0.78 -7.93 0.08
N GLY A 30 -0.08 -9.02 -0.23
CA GLY A 30 -0.18 -10.28 0.51
C GLY A 30 -1.26 -11.21 -0.06
N THR A 31 -1.40 -12.40 0.50
CA THR A 31 -2.20 -13.48 -0.10
C THR A 31 -3.70 -13.42 0.23
N GLY A 32 -4.13 -12.48 1.08
CA GLY A 32 -5.52 -12.41 1.55
C GLY A 32 -5.91 -13.70 2.29
N ASN A 33 -6.95 -14.38 1.81
CA ASN A 33 -7.39 -15.69 2.33
C ASN A 33 -6.84 -16.88 1.53
N LEU A 34 -6.02 -16.63 0.52
CA LEU A 34 -5.47 -17.66 -0.35
C LEU A 34 -4.14 -18.19 0.23
N THR A 35 -3.90 -19.48 0.02
CA THR A 35 -2.62 -20.12 0.34
C THR A 35 -1.72 -20.05 -0.90
N PRO A 36 -0.50 -19.48 -0.80
CA PRO A 36 0.44 -19.48 -1.90
C PRO A 36 0.93 -20.90 -2.21
N PRO A 37 1.28 -21.21 -3.48
CA PRO A 37 1.87 -22.49 -3.84
C PRO A 37 3.25 -22.66 -3.17
N GLU A 38 3.63 -23.91 -2.90
CA GLU A 38 4.97 -24.24 -2.44
C GLU A 38 5.95 -24.20 -3.62
N GLU A 39 6.65 -23.08 -3.78
CA GLU A 39 7.63 -22.85 -4.83
C GLU A 39 8.99 -22.46 -4.23
N GLU A 40 10.08 -22.92 -4.85
CA GLU A 40 11.43 -22.48 -4.46
C GLU A 40 11.64 -21.00 -4.84
N GLY A 41 12.30 -20.26 -3.95
CA GLY A 41 12.62 -18.83 -4.14
C GLY A 41 11.81 -17.89 -3.24
N SER A 42 12.09 -16.60 -3.37
CA SER A 42 11.31 -15.55 -2.70
C SER A 42 10.36 -14.95 -3.72
N HIS A 43 9.06 -15.22 -3.52
CA HIS A 43 7.98 -14.72 -4.38
C HIS A 43 7.12 -13.74 -3.58
N GLN A 44 6.79 -12.61 -4.21
CA GLN A 44 5.81 -11.69 -3.65
C GLN A 44 4.45 -12.00 -4.27
N TYR A 45 3.53 -12.51 -3.44
CA TYR A 45 2.15 -12.73 -3.84
C TYR A 45 1.25 -11.58 -3.40
N CYS A 46 0.34 -11.19 -4.29
CA CYS A 46 -0.78 -10.31 -4.00
C CYS A 46 -2.09 -11.04 -4.34
N CYS A 47 -3.17 -10.68 -3.65
CA CYS A 47 -4.51 -11.18 -3.94
C CYS A 47 -5.21 -10.18 -4.86
N PHE A 48 -5.63 -10.64 -6.04
CA PHE A 48 -6.58 -9.92 -6.88
C PHE A 48 -7.98 -10.45 -6.60
N THR A 49 -8.91 -9.56 -6.24
CA THR A 49 -10.34 -9.86 -6.16
C THR A 49 -11.05 -9.14 -7.30
N ASP A 50 -11.75 -9.87 -8.14
CA ASP A 50 -12.50 -9.28 -9.25
C ASP A 50 -13.82 -8.62 -8.79
N ARG A 51 -14.61 -8.13 -9.75
CA ARG A 51 -15.91 -7.50 -9.47
C ARG A 51 -16.97 -8.46 -8.95
N GLU A 52 -16.81 -9.75 -9.21
CA GLU A 52 -17.74 -10.80 -8.83
C GLU A 52 -17.39 -11.36 -7.43
N GLY A 53 -16.23 -10.99 -6.91
CA GLY A 53 -15.72 -11.38 -5.60
C GLY A 53 -14.78 -12.59 -5.66
N GLU A 54 -14.43 -13.07 -6.85
CA GLU A 54 -13.53 -14.20 -7.03
C GLU A 54 -12.08 -13.76 -6.80
N GLN A 55 -11.34 -14.60 -6.07
CA GLN A 55 -9.97 -14.31 -5.66
C GLN A 55 -8.95 -15.15 -6.42
N SER A 56 -7.87 -14.51 -6.87
CA SER A 56 -6.71 -15.19 -7.45
C SER A 56 -5.40 -14.61 -6.94
N LEU A 57 -4.38 -15.45 -6.86
CA LEU A 57 -3.02 -14.99 -6.56
C LEU A 57 -2.38 -14.46 -7.84
N ILE A 58 -1.86 -13.25 -7.74
CA ILE A 58 -0.95 -12.69 -8.73
C ILE A 58 0.44 -12.63 -8.12
N THR A 59 1.45 -12.99 -8.90
CA THR A 59 2.86 -12.89 -8.52
C THR A 59 3.53 -11.86 -9.41
N SER A 60 4.47 -11.10 -8.86
CA SER A 60 5.43 -10.35 -9.66
C SER A 60 6.74 -11.13 -9.70
N ASP A 61 7.34 -11.25 -10.89
CA ASP A 61 8.64 -11.88 -11.06
C ASP A 61 9.67 -11.32 -10.07
N ALA A 62 10.58 -12.21 -9.64
CA ALA A 62 11.57 -12.06 -8.58
C ALA A 62 12.49 -10.82 -8.71
N GLY A 63 11.93 -9.63 -8.46
CA GLY A 63 12.67 -8.45 -8.08
C GLY A 63 12.95 -8.49 -6.58
N LYS A 64 13.98 -7.76 -6.12
CA LYS A 64 14.10 -7.50 -4.68
C LYS A 64 12.80 -6.82 -4.22
N ASP A 65 12.28 -7.18 -3.06
CA ASP A 65 11.10 -6.49 -2.55
C ASP A 65 11.38 -4.97 -2.38
N MET A 66 10.33 -4.17 -2.41
CA MET A 66 10.43 -2.72 -2.28
C MET A 66 11.26 -2.31 -1.04
N TYR A 67 11.12 -3.04 0.07
CA TYR A 67 11.81 -2.74 1.32
C TYR A 67 13.32 -2.94 1.22
N THR A 68 13.76 -3.93 0.45
CA THR A 68 15.17 -4.21 0.19
C THR A 68 15.80 -3.07 -0.61
N TYR A 69 15.10 -2.53 -1.61
CA TYR A 69 15.55 -1.34 -2.33
C TYR A 69 15.60 -0.11 -1.42
N GLN A 70 14.58 0.10 -0.58
CA GLN A 70 14.55 1.21 0.38
C GLN A 70 15.71 1.13 1.38
N ALA A 71 15.98 -0.06 1.93
CA ALA A 71 17.07 -0.27 2.87
C ALA A 71 18.44 -0.02 2.21
N ALA A 72 18.64 -0.50 0.98
CA ALA A 72 19.86 -0.27 0.22
C ALA A 72 20.10 1.22 -0.03
N HIS A 73 19.08 1.95 -0.48
CA HIS A 73 19.14 3.41 -0.70
C HIS A 73 19.44 4.17 0.60
N PHE A 74 18.80 3.79 1.70
CA PHE A 74 19.05 4.40 3.01
C PHE A 74 20.52 4.27 3.44
N LEU A 75 21.12 3.09 3.28
CA LEU A 75 22.53 2.87 3.58
C LEU A 75 23.46 3.68 2.66
N ALA A 76 23.14 3.77 1.37
CA ALA A 76 23.89 4.59 0.41
C ALA A 76 23.86 6.09 0.79
N CYS A 77 22.70 6.59 1.23
CA CYS A 77 22.56 7.96 1.71
C CYS A 77 23.42 8.24 2.95
N ILE A 78 23.46 7.32 3.92
CA ILE A 78 24.31 7.45 5.13
C ILE A 78 25.79 7.52 4.75
N ARG A 79 26.20 6.77 3.73
CA ARG A 79 27.59 6.75 3.23
C ARG A 79 27.94 7.96 2.37
N GLY A 80 26.96 8.79 2.01
CA GLY A 80 27.14 9.91 1.09
C GLY A 80 27.30 9.49 -0.38
N GLU A 81 26.92 8.26 -0.72
CA GLU A 81 26.99 7.71 -2.08
C GLU A 81 25.81 8.18 -2.94
N GLU A 82 24.66 8.44 -2.32
CA GLU A 82 23.45 8.91 -3.00
C GLU A 82 22.78 10.08 -2.24
N THR A 83 22.00 10.87 -2.97
CA THR A 83 21.12 11.88 -2.38
C THR A 83 19.83 11.23 -1.92
N CYS A 84 19.42 11.48 -0.68
CA CYS A 84 18.17 10.96 -0.13
C CYS A 84 16.97 11.42 -0.95
N LEU A 85 16.22 10.46 -1.52
CA LEU A 85 15.03 10.72 -2.32
C LEU A 85 13.75 10.86 -1.47
N SER A 86 13.82 10.48 -0.20
CA SER A 86 12.73 10.60 0.79
C SER A 86 13.18 11.40 2.02
N PRO A 87 13.68 12.65 1.85
CA PRO A 87 14.08 13.46 2.99
C PRO A 87 12.90 13.72 3.92
N GLY A 88 13.18 14.02 5.19
CA GLY A 88 12.14 14.26 6.19
C GLY A 88 11.11 15.32 5.81
N THR A 89 11.46 16.25 4.91
CA THR A 89 10.53 17.24 4.35
C THR A 89 9.38 16.61 3.57
N GLU A 90 9.58 15.48 2.88
CA GLU A 90 8.49 14.77 2.19
C GLU A 90 7.54 14.11 3.18
N ALA A 91 8.06 13.57 4.30
CA ALA A 91 7.23 13.01 5.36
C ALA A 91 6.33 14.09 6.01
N VAL A 92 6.85 15.31 6.20
CA VAL A 92 6.05 16.44 6.70
C VAL A 92 4.90 16.78 5.75
N LYS A 93 5.13 16.77 4.43
CA LYS A 93 4.05 16.99 3.45
C LYS A 93 2.98 15.92 3.55
N ALA A 94 3.35 14.64 3.71
CA ALA A 94 2.39 13.55 3.86
C ALA A 94 1.51 13.72 5.12
N ILE A 95 2.10 14.17 6.23
CA ILE A 95 1.36 14.49 7.46
C ILE A 95 0.35 15.62 7.20
N ALA A 96 0.76 16.69 6.51
CA ALA A 96 -0.13 17.81 6.19
C ALA A 96 -1.32 17.37 5.33
N VAL A 97 -1.11 16.47 4.36
CA VAL A 97 -2.19 15.89 3.57
C VAL A 97 -3.14 15.05 4.44
N ALA A 98 -2.60 14.20 5.30
CA ALA A 98 -3.41 13.38 6.21
C ALA A 98 -4.26 14.25 7.15
N ASP A 99 -3.67 15.30 7.71
CA ASP A 99 -4.38 16.27 8.56
C ASP A 99 -5.50 17.00 7.79
N ALA A 100 -5.23 17.46 6.56
CA ALA A 100 -6.24 18.07 5.71
C ALA A 100 -7.42 17.13 5.40
N ILE A 101 -7.16 15.85 5.15
CA ILE A 101 -8.21 14.83 4.94
C ILE A 101 -9.04 14.64 6.21
N LEU A 102 -8.40 14.56 7.38
CA LEU A 102 -9.09 14.39 8.66
C LEU A 102 -9.95 15.59 9.02
N GLN A 103 -9.51 16.80 8.69
CA GLN A 103 -10.30 18.02 8.89
C GLN A 103 -11.47 18.12 7.89
N ALA A 104 -11.26 17.75 6.63
CA ALA A 104 -12.29 17.81 5.60
C ALA A 104 -13.34 16.68 5.72
N GLY A 105 -12.96 15.52 6.26
CA GLY A 105 -13.78 14.31 6.33
C GLY A 105 -15.14 14.53 7.03
N PRO A 106 -15.19 15.09 8.25
CA PRO A 106 -16.43 15.36 8.97
C PRO A 106 -17.38 16.32 8.24
N GLU A 107 -16.85 17.21 7.39
CA GLU A 107 -17.63 18.24 6.68
C GLU A 107 -18.03 17.82 5.25
N GLY A 108 -17.61 16.63 4.79
CA GLY A 108 -17.91 16.13 3.43
C GLY A 108 -17.22 16.91 2.30
N ARG A 109 -16.30 17.83 2.61
CA ARG A 109 -15.68 18.77 1.66
C ARG A 109 -14.70 18.14 0.67
N GLY A 110 -14.37 16.86 0.83
CA GLY A 110 -13.48 16.14 -0.08
C GLY A 110 -14.10 15.72 -1.42
N GLY A 111 -15.43 15.82 -1.57
CA GLY A 111 -16.16 15.39 -2.77
C GLY A 111 -16.22 16.41 -3.91
N ASP A 112 -16.08 17.70 -3.61
CA ASP A 112 -16.32 18.78 -4.59
C ASP A 112 -15.10 19.08 -5.49
N LEU A 113 -13.97 18.42 -5.26
CA LEU A 113 -12.71 18.61 -6.01
C LEU A 113 -12.29 17.38 -6.83
N VAL A 114 -13.24 16.49 -7.15
CA VAL A 114 -13.03 15.41 -8.12
C VAL A 114 -13.70 15.81 -9.44
N ILE A 115 -12.95 16.56 -10.26
CA ILE A 115 -13.31 16.80 -11.66
C ILE A 115 -13.02 15.50 -12.42
N TRP A 116 -14.08 14.84 -12.89
CA TRP A 116 -14.00 13.73 -13.87
C TRP A 116 -13.64 14.26 -15.25
#